data_AF-A0A0F4NK06-F1
#
_entry.id   AF-A0A0F4NK06-F1
#
_cell.length_a   1.000
_cell.length_b   1.000
_cell.length_c   1.000
_cell.angle_alpha   90.00
_cell.angle_beta   90.00
_cell.angle_gamma   90.00
#
_symmetry.space_group_name_H-M   'P 1'
#
loop_
_entity.id
_entity.type
_entity.pdbx_description
1 polymer ?
#
loop_
_entity_poly.entity_id
_entity_poly.type
_entity_poly.pdbx_seq_one_letter_code
_entity_poly.pdbx_strand_id
1 'polypeptide(L)' 'MSCSNSGLDNAPDEIKLAVDLIYLLESNEVDPQVALEAIKIVQADLERKLGNPCTN' A
#
# COMPACT_ATOMS: atom_id res chain seq x y z
N MET A 1 -6.14 -0.36 -32.96
CA MET A 1 -7.32 -0.70 -32.14
C MET A 1 -6.86 -0.91 -30.71
N SER A 2 -7.54 -0.24 -29.78
CA SER A 2 -7.38 -0.26 -28.31
C SER A 2 -5.98 -0.03 -27.72
N CYS A 3 -5.75 1.24 -27.39
CA CYS A 3 -4.97 1.68 -26.25
C CYS A 3 -5.50 1.04 -24.94
N SER A 4 -4.78 0.04 -24.42
CA SER A 4 -5.02 -0.53 -23.08
C SER A 4 -4.09 0.10 -22.04
N ASN A 5 -3.99 1.44 -22.04
CA ASN A 5 -3.16 2.20 -21.09
C ASN A 5 -4.04 2.94 -20.07
N SER A 6 -5.14 2.31 -19.64
CA SER A 6 -6.24 2.99 -18.96
C SER A 6 -6.49 2.38 -17.59
N GLY A 7 -5.89 2.98 -16.56
CA GLY A 7 -6.29 2.74 -15.17
C GLY A 7 -5.32 3.31 -14.16
N LEU A 8 -4.05 2.90 -14.20
CA LEU A 8 -3.09 3.24 -13.14
C LEU A 8 -2.44 4.61 -13.30
N ASP A 9 -2.35 5.16 -14.51
CA ASP A 9 -1.67 6.45 -14.74
C ASP A 9 -2.40 7.63 -14.09
N ASN A 10 -3.73 7.57 -14.07
CA ASN A 10 -4.61 8.58 -13.46
C ASN A 10 -5.12 8.18 -12.06
N ALA A 11 -4.67 7.06 -11.50
CA ALA A 11 -5.06 6.65 -10.16
C ALA A 11 -4.40 7.56 -9.11
N PRO A 12 -5.07 7.83 -7.97
CA PRO A 12 -4.44 8.53 -6.85
C PRO A 12 -3.20 7.75 -6.36
N ASP A 13 -2.21 8.46 -5.83
CA ASP A 13 -0.93 7.88 -5.40
C ASP A 13 -1.10 6.72 -4.41
N GLU A 14 -2.13 6.78 -3.55
CA GLU A 14 -2.48 5.72 -2.60
C GLU A 14 -2.81 4.39 -3.29
N ILE A 15 -3.51 4.43 -4.44
CA ILE A 15 -3.91 3.22 -5.18
C ILE A 15 -2.70 2.65 -5.92
N LYS A 16 -1.85 3.50 -6.51
CA LYS A 16 -0.62 3.03 -7.17
C LYS A 16 0.28 2.31 -6.18
N LEU A 17 0.50 2.93 -5.02
CA LEU A 17 1.32 2.36 -3.96
C LEU A 17 0.74 1.06 -3.42
N ALA A 18 -0.58 0.96 -3.24
CA ALA A 18 -1.21 -0.28 -2.80
C ALA A 18 -0.98 -1.43 -3.81
N VAL A 19 -1.09 -1.15 -5.11
CA VAL A 19 -0.84 -2.15 -6.16
C VAL A 19 0.62 -2.60 -6.18
N ASP A 20 1.57 -1.67 -6.08
CA ASP A 20 3.00 -2.00 -5.97
C ASP A 20 3.30 -2.86 -4.74
N LEU A 21 2.68 -2.55 -3.60
CA LEU A 21 2.89 -3.29 -2.35
C LEU A 21 2.34 -4.72 -2.43
N ILE A 22 1.15 -4.88 -3.02
CA ILE A 22 0.56 -6.20 -3.26
C ILE A 22 1.47 -7.01 -4.19
N TYR A 23 1.92 -6.42 -5.29
CA TYR A 23 2.83 -7.07 -6.23
C TYR A 23 4.12 -7.54 -5.55
N LEU A 24 4.71 -6.72 -4.68
CA LEU A 24 5.90 -7.10 -3.91
C LEU A 24 5.62 -8.27 -2.97
N LEU A 25 4.48 -8.28 -2.27
CA LEU A 25 4.11 -9.35 -1.35
C LEU A 25 3.91 -10.67 -2.09
N GLU A 26 3.20 -10.64 -3.23
CA GLU A 26 3.00 -11.81 -4.08
C GLU A 26 4.32 -12.32 -4.68
N SER A 27 5.18 -11.40 -5.14
CA SER A 27 6.49 -11.74 -5.70
C SER A 27 7.43 -12.39 -4.68
N ASN A 28 7.23 -12.12 -3.39
CA ASN A 28 7.99 -12.72 -2.29
C ASN A 28 7.27 -13.94 -1.67
N GLU A 29 6.18 -14.43 -2.30
CA GLU A 29 5.39 -15.57 -1.83
C GLU A 29 4.91 -15.40 -0.37
N VAL A 30 4.64 -14.15 0.04
CA VAL A 30 4.17 -13.85 1.39
C VAL A 30 2.72 -14.28 1.51
N ASP A 31 2.44 -15.07 2.55
CA ASP A 31 1.08 -15.50 2.85
C ASP A 31 0.16 -14.27 3.05
N PRO A 32 -1.01 -14.22 2.39
CA PRO A 32 -1.89 -13.05 2.44
C PRO A 32 -2.39 -12.74 3.85
N GLN A 33 -2.48 -13.74 4.72
CA GLN A 33 -2.86 -13.54 6.13
C GLN A 33 -1.73 -12.86 6.90
N VAL A 34 -0.49 -13.27 6.68
CA VAL A 34 0.70 -12.62 7.27
C VAL A 34 0.85 -11.20 6.73
N ALA A 35 0.66 -11.00 5.42
CA ALA A 35 0.71 -9.69 4.77
C ALA A 35 -0.34 -8.74 5.36
N LEU A 36 -1.57 -9.20 5.57
CA LEU A 36 -2.63 -8.39 6.17
C LEU A 36 -2.29 -7.97 7.60
N GLU A 37 -1.76 -8.88 8.42
CA GLU A 37 -1.32 -8.56 9.78
C GLU A 37 -0.16 -7.55 9.78
N ALA A 38 0.80 -7.70 8.85
CA ALA A 38 1.89 -6.75 8.68
C ALA A 38 1.39 -5.36 8.26
N ILE A 39 0.44 -5.30 7.31
CA ILE A 39 -0.17 -4.03 6.86
C ILE A 39 -0.90 -3.35 8.02
N LYS A 40 -1.60 -4.08 8.89
CA LYS A 40 -2.23 -3.50 10.10
C LYS A 40 -1.22 -2.84 11.03
N ILE A 41 -0.05 -3.45 11.20
CA ILE A 41 1.04 -2.89 12.02
C ILE A 41 1.57 -1.60 11.38
N VAL A 42 1.82 -1.62 10.07
CA VAL A 42 2.27 -0.43 9.32
C VAL A 42 1.23 0.68 9.36
N GLN A 43 -0.05 0.35 9.18
CA GLN A 43 -1.17 1.28 9.29
C GLN A 43 -1.15 1.96 10.66
N ALA A 44 -1.10 1.19 11.76
CA ALA A 44 -1.07 1.75 13.10
C ALA A 44 0.16 2.64 13.36
N ASP A 45 1.33 2.33 12.77
CA ASP A 45 2.51 3.18 12.85
C ASP A 45 2.36 4.49 12.08
N LEU A 46 1.76 4.45 10.88
CA LEU A 46 1.44 5.64 10.09
C LEU A 46 0.37 6.50 10.77
N GLU A 47 -0.68 5.89 11.31
CA GLU A 47 -1.71 6.58 12.11
C GLU A 47 -1.10 7.22 13.35
N ARG A 48 -0.16 6.55 14.03
CA ARG A 48 0.63 7.16 15.10
C ARG A 48 1.46 8.32 14.58
N LYS A 49 2.14 8.23 13.45
CA LYS A 49 2.92 9.34 12.89
C LYS A 49 2.07 10.54 12.48
N LEU A 50 0.85 10.30 12.00
CA LEU A 50 -0.12 11.34 11.62
C LEU A 50 -0.81 11.96 12.85
N GLY A 51 -1.17 11.13 13.83
CA GLY A 51 -1.85 11.53 15.07
C GLY A 51 -0.92 12.00 16.18
N ASN A 52 0.39 11.80 16.03
CA ASN A 52 1.40 12.23 16.97
C ASN A 52 2.24 13.35 16.32
N PRO A 53 1.75 14.61 16.30
CA PRO A 53 2.68 15.72 16.25
C PRO A 53 3.54 15.61 17.51
N CYS A 54 4.76 15.05 17.41
CA CYS A 54 5.77 15.31 18.42
C CYS A 54 6.18 16.78 18.32
N THR A 55 5.28 17.66 18.75
CA THR A 55 5.63 18.77 19.61
C THR A 55 5.99 18.16 20.96
N ASN A 56 7.29 18.09 21.24
CA ASN A 56 7.96 18.47 22.49
C ASN A 56 9.45 18.22 22.32
#